data_AF-A0A3A9AF75-F1
#
_entry.id   AF-A0A3A9AF75-F1
#
_cell.length_a   1.000
_cell.length_b   1.000
_cell.length_c   1.000
_cell.angle_alpha   90.00
_cell.angle_beta   90.00
_cell.angle_gamma   90.00
#
_symmetry.space_group_name_H-M   'P 1'
#
loop_
_entity.id
_entity.type
_entity.pdbx_description
1 polymer ?
#
loop_
_entity_poly.entity_id
_entity_poly.type
_entity_poly.pdbx_seq_one_letter_code
_entity_poly.pdbx_strand_id
1 'polypeptide(L)'
;MKKRTEVIQEWIDARRERGEAATKCMFYITVPKDTDLYKDKTIKKIEGILDRNHVSHGHVDTVCGAWNLNRDWIETGGIDCIVEFCGVYPVNWDMDDVAELERMETEGEIIVLVDWIEDGKHIPNH
;
A
#
# COMPACT_ATOMS: atom_id res chain seq x y z
N MET A 1 17.20 10.26 -16.80
CA MET A 1 16.34 9.19 -16.26
C MET A 1 15.00 9.81 -15.94
N LYS A 2 13.88 9.15 -16.31
CA LYS A 2 12.54 9.63 -15.93
C LYS A 2 12.38 9.60 -14.41
N LYS A 3 11.57 10.50 -13.84
CA LYS A 3 11.23 10.43 -12.41
C LYS A 3 10.37 9.20 -12.15
N ARG A 4 10.46 8.62 -10.95
CA ARG A 4 9.68 7.42 -10.62
C ARG A 4 8.18 7.70 -10.70
N THR A 5 7.76 8.88 -10.26
CA THR A 5 6.36 9.36 -10.36
C THR A 5 5.84 9.38 -11.79
N GLU A 6 6.63 9.84 -12.77
CA GLU A 6 6.25 9.84 -14.19
C GLU A 6 6.03 8.42 -14.71
N VAL A 7 6.88 7.47 -14.31
CA VAL A 7 6.76 6.07 -14.73
C VAL A 7 5.50 5.42 -14.16
N ILE A 8 5.21 5.63 -12.87
CA ILE A 8 4.00 5.07 -12.25
C ILE A 8 2.74 5.71 -12.87
N GLN A 9 2.76 7.02 -13.11
CA GLN A 9 1.66 7.73 -13.75
C GLN A 9 1.39 7.18 -15.17
N GLU A 10 2.44 6.94 -15.97
CA GLU A 10 2.32 6.34 -17.30
C GLU A 10 1.63 4.96 -17.25
N TRP A 11 1.92 4.15 -16.22
CA TRP A 11 1.26 2.84 -16.03
C TRP A 11 -0.21 2.98 -15.65
N ILE A 12 -0.53 3.87 -14.71
CA ILE A 12 -1.91 4.15 -14.30
C ILE A 12 -2.74 4.64 -15.51
N ASP A 13 -2.19 5.57 -16.28
CA ASP A 13 -2.88 6.17 -17.42
C ASP A 13 -3.09 5.15 -18.55
N ALA A 14 -2.08 4.33 -18.87
CA ALA A 14 -2.22 3.30 -19.90
C ALA A 14 -3.33 2.28 -19.59
N ARG A 15 -3.57 1.97 -18.31
CA ARG A 15 -4.65 1.08 -17.88
C ARG A 15 -6.02 1.77 -17.93
N ARG A 16 -6.09 3.03 -17.50
CA ARG A 16 -7.30 3.87 -17.61
C ARG A 16 -7.74 4.03 -19.06
N GLU A 17 -6.80 4.28 -19.98
CA GLU A 17 -7.07 4.41 -21.43
C GLU A 17 -7.64 3.14 -22.05
N ARG A 18 -7.31 1.97 -21.49
CA ARG A 18 -7.89 0.68 -21.90
C ARG A 18 -9.27 0.41 -21.29
N GLY A 19 -9.77 1.32 -20.44
CA GLY A 19 -11.05 1.18 -19.75
C GLY A 19 -11.01 0.19 -18.58
N GLU A 20 -9.82 -0.12 -18.04
CA GLU A 20 -9.70 -0.98 -16.86
C GLU A 20 -10.18 -0.23 -15.61
N ALA A 21 -11.10 -0.84 -14.87
CA ALA A 21 -11.59 -0.27 -13.61
C ALA A 21 -10.54 -0.39 -12.51
N ALA A 22 -10.54 0.58 -11.59
CA ALA A 22 -9.73 0.47 -10.39
C ALA A 22 -10.18 -0.73 -9.56
N THR A 23 -9.20 -1.49 -9.08
CA THR A 23 -9.40 -2.58 -8.12
C THR A 23 -9.34 -2.00 -6.72
N LYS A 24 -10.30 -2.36 -5.88
CA LYS A 24 -10.28 -1.92 -4.48
C LYS A 24 -9.33 -2.80 -3.69
N CYS A 25 -8.34 -2.21 -3.05
CA CYS A 25 -7.30 -2.93 -2.33
C CYS A 25 -7.22 -2.50 -0.87
N MET A 26 -6.84 -3.42 0.01
CA MET A 26 -6.49 -3.17 1.40
C MET A 26 -5.01 -3.44 1.57
N PHE A 27 -4.30 -2.54 2.26
CA PHE A 27 -2.88 -2.64 2.49
C PHE A 27 -2.65 -2.97 3.96
N TYR A 28 -1.73 -3.89 4.22
CA TYR A 28 -1.20 -4.16 5.55
C TYR A 28 0.28 -3.82 5.55
N ILE A 29 0.67 -2.90 6.42
CA ILE A 29 2.01 -2.31 6.39
C ILE A 29 2.68 -2.48 7.75
N THR A 30 3.91 -2.97 7.76
CA THR A 30 4.74 -3.08 8.97
C THR A 30 6.19 -2.73 8.66
N VAL A 31 7.05 -2.71 9.67
CA VAL A 31 8.50 -2.57 9.50
C VAL A 31 9.20 -3.90 9.76
N PRO A 32 10.33 -4.23 9.09
CA PRO A 32 10.99 -5.53 9.24
C PRO A 32 11.57 -5.81 10.63
N LYS A 33 11.95 -4.75 11.37
CA LYS A 33 12.47 -4.88 12.73
C LYS A 33 11.34 -5.09 13.72
N ASP A 34 11.58 -5.94 14.71
CA ASP A 34 10.68 -6.08 15.86
C ASP A 34 10.82 -4.81 16.72
N THR A 35 9.79 -3.98 16.71
CA THR A 35 9.76 -2.67 17.36
C THR A 35 8.33 -2.34 17.77
N ASP A 36 8.19 -1.47 18.77
CA ASP A 36 6.92 -0.86 19.13
C ASP A 36 6.50 0.08 17.98
N LEU A 37 5.53 -0.34 17.15
CA LEU A 37 5.11 0.42 15.97
C LEU A 37 4.64 1.84 16.34
N TYR A 38 4.00 2.03 17.48
CA TYR A 38 3.50 3.33 17.92
C TYR A 38 4.62 4.37 18.13
N LYS A 39 5.85 3.91 18.34
CA LYS A 39 7.03 4.75 18.54
C LYS A 39 7.93 4.82 17.32
N ASP A 40 7.69 3.99 16.32
CA ASP A 40 8.52 3.91 15.12
C ASP A 40 8.29 5.13 14.20
N LYS A 41 9.39 5.74 13.76
CA LYS A 41 9.33 6.95 12.93
C LYS A 41 8.90 6.65 11.49
N THR A 42 9.23 5.47 10.99
CA THR A 42 8.83 4.98 9.66
C THR A 42 7.33 4.74 9.65
N ILE A 43 6.76 4.14 10.71
CA ILE A 43 5.30 4.00 10.87
C ILE A 43 4.61 5.36 10.90
N LYS A 44 5.07 6.31 11.72
CA LYS A 44 4.48 7.67 11.74
C LYS A 44 4.51 8.37 10.39
N LYS A 45 5.54 8.10 9.59
CA LYS A 45 5.64 8.63 8.23
C LYS A 45 4.59 8.00 7.32
N ILE A 46 4.37 6.68 7.41
CA ILE A 46 3.32 5.96 6.67
C ILE A 46 1.94 6.46 7.09
N GLU A 47 1.64 6.55 8.38
CA GLU A 47 0.37 7.11 8.88
C GLU A 47 0.16 8.53 8.34
N GLY A 48 1.20 9.36 8.31
CA GLY A 48 1.13 10.69 7.70
C GLY A 48 0.85 10.68 6.20
N ILE A 49 1.36 9.69 5.45
CA ILE A 49 1.01 9.48 4.02
C ILE A 49 -0.47 9.09 3.91
N LEU A 50 -0.94 8.14 4.72
CA LEU A 50 -2.33 7.68 4.71
C LEU A 50 -3.30 8.81 5.06
N ASP A 51 -2.98 9.61 6.08
CA ASP A 51 -3.79 10.75 6.52
C ASP A 51 -3.91 11.83 5.42
N ARG A 52 -2.80 12.16 4.75
CA ARG A 52 -2.79 13.13 3.63
C ARG A 52 -3.64 12.68 2.46
N ASN A 53 -3.69 11.37 2.22
CA ASN A 53 -4.48 10.77 1.15
C ASN A 53 -5.88 10.34 1.62
N HIS A 54 -6.31 10.78 2.81
CA HIS A 54 -7.64 10.55 3.37
C HIS A 54 -8.02 9.07 3.49
N VAL A 55 -7.05 8.20 3.77
CA VAL A 55 -7.26 6.77 3.94
C VAL A 55 -7.44 6.46 5.41
N SER A 56 -8.55 5.82 5.78
CA SER A 56 -8.73 5.30 7.14
C SER A 56 -7.69 4.23 7.42
N HIS A 57 -7.12 4.20 8.62
CA HIS A 57 -6.19 3.16 9.03
C HIS A 57 -6.28 2.88 10.53
N GLY A 58 -5.81 1.71 10.93
CA GLY A 58 -5.78 1.25 12.31
C GLY A 58 -4.66 0.23 12.54
N HIS A 59 -4.37 -0.05 13.81
CA HIS A 59 -3.36 -1.04 14.19
C HIS A 59 -4.03 -2.37 14.49
N VAL A 60 -3.46 -3.46 13.97
CA VAL A 60 -3.90 -4.85 14.17
C VAL A 60 -2.71 -5.75 14.47
N ASP A 61 -2.91 -6.86 15.20
CA ASP A 61 -1.86 -7.79 15.65
C ASP A 61 -1.70 -9.02 14.72
N THR A 62 -2.63 -9.19 13.78
CA THR A 62 -2.64 -10.27 12.80
C THR A 62 -3.34 -9.83 11.51
N VAL A 63 -2.86 -10.32 10.36
CA VAL A 63 -3.41 -10.01 9.03
C VAL A 63 -3.36 -11.24 8.13
N CYS A 64 -4.19 -11.26 7.08
CA CYS A 64 -4.15 -12.32 6.09
C CYS A 64 -2.80 -12.33 5.35
N GLY A 65 -2.28 -13.52 5.05
CA GLY A 65 -0.99 -13.67 4.37
C GLY A 65 0.26 -13.55 5.24
N ALA A 66 0.13 -13.02 6.47
CA ALA A 66 1.27 -12.96 7.38
C ALA A 66 1.61 -14.34 7.96
N TRP A 67 2.90 -14.68 7.94
CA TRP A 67 3.39 -15.91 8.60
C TRP A 67 3.37 -15.80 10.13
N ASN A 68 3.54 -14.59 10.68
CA ASN A 68 3.56 -14.34 12.11
C ASN A 68 2.19 -13.82 12.58
N LEU A 69 1.59 -14.52 13.55
CA LEU A 69 0.29 -14.18 14.14
C LEU A 69 0.35 -13.12 15.25
N ASN A 70 1.53 -12.64 15.62
CA ASN A 70 1.71 -11.68 16.72
C ASN A 70 2.73 -10.61 16.33
N ARG A 71 2.44 -9.93 15.22
CA ARG A 71 3.20 -8.78 14.75
C ARG A 71 2.22 -7.66 14.52
N ASP A 72 2.54 -6.47 14.99
CA ASP A 72 1.69 -5.32 14.73
C ASP A 72 1.78 -4.92 13.24
N TRP A 73 0.66 -4.50 12.69
CA TRP A 73 0.48 -4.00 11.33
C TRP A 73 -0.39 -2.75 11.34
N ILE A 74 -0.18 -1.87 10.38
CA ILE A 74 -1.15 -0.87 9.97
C ILE A 74 -2.06 -1.54 8.94
N GLU A 75 -3.35 -1.64 9.23
CA GLU A 75 -4.40 -2.04 8.30
C GLU A 75 -5.07 -0.78 7.72
N THR A 76 -5.20 -0.69 6.41
CA THR A 76 -5.90 0.42 5.75
C THR A 76 -7.37 0.09 5.48
N GLY A 77 -8.18 1.12 5.24
CA GLY A 77 -9.45 0.98 4.52
C GLY A 77 -9.21 0.63 3.05
N GLY A 78 -10.30 0.44 2.31
CA GLY A 78 -10.23 0.15 0.88
C GLY A 78 -9.76 1.35 0.06
N ILE A 79 -8.70 1.14 -0.73
CA ILE A 79 -8.04 2.11 -1.60
C ILE A 79 -8.29 1.71 -3.06
N ASP A 80 -8.66 2.66 -3.90
CA ASP A 80 -8.79 2.40 -5.34
C ASP A 80 -7.40 2.37 -5.99
N CYS A 81 -7.05 1.24 -6.59
CA CYS A 81 -5.73 0.97 -7.13
C CYS A 81 -5.79 0.46 -8.57
N ILE A 82 -4.69 0.63 -9.29
CA ILE A 82 -4.38 -0.12 -10.50
C ILE A 82 -3.35 -1.18 -10.14
N VAL A 83 -3.64 -2.42 -10.54
CA VAL A 83 -2.79 -3.58 -10.27
C VAL A 83 -1.96 -3.87 -11.53
N GLU A 84 -0.66 -3.81 -11.39
CA GLU A 84 0.32 -4.20 -12.39
C GLU A 84 1.10 -5.42 -11.93
N PHE A 85 1.75 -6.10 -12.88
CA PHE A 85 2.68 -7.18 -12.53
C PHE A 85 3.80 -6.70 -11.58
N CYS A 86 4.23 -5.43 -11.71
CA CYS A 86 5.30 -4.85 -10.91
C CYS A 86 4.85 -4.18 -9.61
N GLY A 87 3.54 -4.09 -9.33
CA GLY A 87 3.06 -3.43 -8.11
C GLY A 87 1.59 -3.05 -8.12
N VAL A 88 1.13 -2.51 -6.99
CA VAL A 88 -0.25 -2.02 -6.80
C VAL A 88 -0.19 -0.54 -6.50
N TYR A 89 -0.83 0.27 -7.34
CA TYR A 89 -0.68 1.73 -7.33
C TYR A 89 -1.99 2.44 -7.00
N PRO A 90 -2.10 3.13 -5.85
CA PRO A 90 -3.23 3.99 -5.54
C PRO A 90 -3.42 5.09 -6.60
N VAL A 91 -4.62 5.21 -7.16
CA VAL A 91 -4.84 6.07 -8.35
C VAL A 91 -5.39 7.46 -8.06
N ASN A 92 -5.76 7.72 -6.81
CA ASN A 92 -6.31 9.00 -6.34
C ASN A 92 -5.37 9.70 -5.33
N TRP A 93 -4.17 9.16 -5.14
CA TRP A 93 -3.20 9.71 -4.20
C TRP A 93 -2.28 10.71 -4.87
N ASP A 94 -1.59 11.51 -4.06
CA ASP A 94 -0.44 12.28 -4.53
C ASP A 94 0.66 11.33 -5.02
N MET A 95 1.21 11.60 -6.21
CA MET A 95 2.17 10.68 -6.83
C MET A 95 3.52 10.63 -6.09
N ASP A 96 3.93 11.70 -5.42
CA ASP A 96 5.14 11.67 -4.60
C ASP A 96 4.96 10.74 -3.40
N ASP A 97 3.75 10.70 -2.82
CA ASP A 97 3.40 9.76 -1.75
C ASP A 97 3.36 8.30 -2.24
N VAL A 98 2.82 8.04 -3.44
CA VAL A 98 2.83 6.70 -4.05
C VAL A 98 4.26 6.24 -4.32
N ALA A 99 5.09 7.10 -4.92
CA ALA A 99 6.49 6.77 -5.22
C ALA A 99 7.31 6.58 -3.95
N GLU A 100 7.04 7.35 -2.89
CA GLU A 100 7.72 7.19 -1.61
C GLU A 100 7.37 5.86 -0.94
N LEU A 101 6.09 5.45 -0.95
CA LEU A 101 5.68 4.16 -0.40
C LEU A 101 6.34 2.99 -1.15
N GLU A 102 6.36 3.05 -2.49
CA GLU A 102 7.02 2.05 -3.32
C GLU A 102 8.53 1.99 -3.05
N ARG A 103 9.19 3.14 -2.91
CA ARG A 103 10.61 3.23 -2.56
C ARG A 103 10.88 2.57 -1.21
N MET A 104 10.09 2.90 -0.19
CA MET A 104 10.23 2.36 1.16
C MET A 104 10.08 0.83 1.17
N GLU A 105 9.16 0.28 0.38
CA GLU A 105 8.99 -1.18 0.23
C GLU A 105 10.18 -1.80 -0.51
N THR A 106 10.57 -1.22 -1.65
CA THR A 106 11.67 -1.72 -2.50
C THR A 106 13.01 -1.74 -1.75
N GLU A 107 13.25 -0.74 -0.89
CA GLU A 107 14.45 -0.64 -0.06
C GLU A 107 14.38 -1.48 1.22
N GLY A 108 13.25 -2.15 1.48
CA GLY A 108 13.04 -2.96 2.67
C GLY A 108 12.95 -2.15 3.95
N GLU A 109 12.58 -0.86 3.88
CA GLU A 109 12.26 -0.06 5.06
C GLU A 109 10.94 -0.51 5.69
N ILE A 110 10.01 -0.99 4.84
CA ILE A 110 8.69 -1.49 5.22
C ILE A 110 8.42 -2.82 4.52
N ILE A 111 7.43 -3.54 5.04
CA ILE A 111 6.84 -4.72 4.42
C ILE A 111 5.39 -4.37 4.14
N VAL A 112 4.93 -4.63 2.92
CA VAL A 112 3.56 -4.38 2.48
C VAL A 112 2.94 -5.69 2.01
N LEU A 113 1.80 -6.04 2.57
CA LEU A 113 0.89 -7.07 2.05
C LEU A 113 -0.34 -6.38 1.47
N VAL A 114 -0.90 -6.95 0.41
CA VAL A 114 -2.07 -6.36 -0.26
C VAL A 114 -3.12 -7.44 -0.45
N ASP A 115 -4.35 -7.13 -0.06
CA ASP A 115 -5.54 -7.89 -0.45
C ASP A 115 -6.32 -7.07 -1.49
N TRP A 116 -6.80 -7.70 -2.55
CA TRP A 116 -7.87 -7.09 -3.36
C TRP A 116 -9.24 -7.50 -2.82
N ILE A 117 -10.20 -6.59 -2.93
CA ILE A 117 -11.56 -6.75 -2.45
C ILE A 117 -12.48 -7.01 -3.64
N GLU A 118 -13.02 -8.22 -3.72
CA GLU A 118 -13.95 -8.64 -4.77
C GLU A 118 -15.20 -9.27 -4.12
N ASP A 119 -16.39 -8.75 -4.44
CA ASP A 119 -17.67 -9.18 -3.85
C ASP A 119 -17.67 -9.23 -2.31
N GLY A 120 -16.95 -8.30 -1.67
CA GLY A 120 -16.79 -8.24 -0.20
C GLY A 120 -15.86 -9.31 0.38
N LYS A 121 -15.19 -10.09 -0.45
CA LYS A 121 -14.15 -11.04 -0.04
C LYS A 121 -12.78 -10.40 -0.19
N HIS A 122 -11.92 -10.69 0.78
CA HIS A 122 -10.52 -10.31 0.75
C HIS A 122 -9.74 -11.44 0.09
N ILE A 123 -9.04 -11.13 -0.99
CA ILE A 123 -8.24 -12.09 -1.74
C ILE A 123 -6.80 -11.61 -1.63
N PRO A 124 -5.97 -12.31 -0.86
CA PRO A 124 -4.59 -11.91 -0.68
C PRO A 124 -3.76 -12.08 -1.95
N ASN A 125 -2.90 -11.10 -2.21
CA ASN A 125 -1.87 -11.17 -3.23
C ASN A 125 -0.63 -11.85 -2.63
N HIS A 126 -0.33 -13.08 -3.07
CA HIS A 126 0.78 -13.91 -2.60
C HIS A 126 1.68 -14.37 -3.74
#